data_AF-A0A3B9KKN7-F1
#
_entry.id   AF-A0A3B9KKN7-F1
#
_cell.length_a   1.000
_cell.length_b   1.000
_cell.length_c   1.000
_cell.angle_alpha   90.00
_cell.angle_beta   90.00
_cell.angle_gamma   90.00
#
_symmetry.space_group_name_H-M   'P 1'
#
loop_
_entity.id
_entity.type
_entity.pdbx_description
1 polymer ?
#
loop_
_entity_poly.entity_id
_entity_poly.type
_entity_poly.pdbx_seq_one_letter_code
_entity_poly.pdbx_strand_id
1 'polypeptide(L)'
;MATTAQTISYKKLTAISPARKISMGIVEILIGLLIYFIFAATLTSEVQTVFVMTPGGIDVGQMADWVLPSRLTLTILAGVCVALGIYQLFKGFGEATNSIVGLCGLMFIFSFLIWQASGKSLNLAGMLSSAVLLAIPITLAAFSGILAERSGTINIAIEGMMLMASMVAALFGSLTQNALLGLLAGMLSSILLAAIHAVLSIKYKINQVVSGTVINIFSAGMTAFISQKFMQVNQSLN
;
A
#
# COMPACT_ATOMS: atom_id res chain seq x y z
N MET A 1 -38.08 12.89 52.60
CA MET A 1 -38.42 13.20 51.20
C MET A 1 -37.20 12.82 50.36
N ALA A 2 -37.20 11.63 49.76
CA ALA A 2 -36.05 11.10 49.02
C ALA A 2 -36.22 11.44 47.53
N THR A 3 -35.30 12.24 47.00
CA THR A 3 -35.22 12.60 45.58
C THR A 3 -34.62 11.44 44.79
N THR A 4 -35.46 10.71 44.08
CA THR A 4 -35.04 9.69 43.10
C THR A 4 -34.39 10.38 41.90
N ALA A 5 -33.07 10.23 41.77
CA ALA A 5 -32.34 10.67 40.60
C ALA A 5 -32.77 9.84 39.37
N GLN A 6 -33.50 10.46 38.44
CA GLN A 6 -33.81 9.84 37.15
C GLN A 6 -32.52 9.72 36.34
N THR A 7 -32.08 8.48 36.12
CA THR A 7 -30.94 8.17 35.26
C THR A 7 -31.32 8.48 33.81
N ILE A 8 -30.72 9.52 33.23
CA ILE A 8 -30.92 9.88 31.82
C ILE A 8 -30.32 8.77 30.95
N SER A 9 -31.17 7.92 30.38
CA SER A 9 -30.76 6.88 29.42
C SER A 9 -30.63 7.49 28.03
N TYR A 10 -29.39 7.73 27.59
CA TYR A 10 -29.10 8.18 26.23
C TYR A 10 -29.38 7.03 25.25
N LYS A 11 -30.57 7.02 24.63
CA LYS A 11 -30.83 6.14 23.49
C LYS A 11 -29.98 6.64 22.32
N LYS A 12 -28.87 5.95 22.01
CA LYS A 12 -28.05 6.20 20.82
C LYS A 12 -28.94 5.97 19.58
N LEU A 13 -29.55 7.02 19.07
CA LEU A 13 -30.25 6.98 17.79
C LEU A 13 -29.18 7.00 16.70
N THR A 14 -28.64 5.82 16.36
CA THR A 14 -27.84 5.62 15.14
C THR A 14 -28.76 5.63 13.92
N ALA A 15 -29.51 6.72 13.73
CA ALA A 15 -30.26 6.94 12.50
C ALA A 15 -29.26 7.20 11.39
N ILE A 16 -28.88 6.14 10.67
CA ILE A 16 -28.03 6.25 9.48
C ILE A 16 -28.80 7.11 8.47
N SER A 17 -28.17 8.18 7.99
CA SER A 17 -28.82 9.10 7.06
C SER A 17 -29.26 8.33 5.79
N PRO A 18 -30.49 8.53 5.31
CA PRO A 18 -30.97 7.90 4.08
C PRO A 18 -30.05 8.19 2.88
N ALA A 19 -29.47 9.39 2.83
CA ALA A 19 -28.50 9.79 1.82
C ALA A 19 -27.23 8.91 1.83
N ARG A 20 -26.72 8.52 3.02
CA ARG A 20 -25.54 7.65 3.13
C ARG A 20 -25.83 6.23 2.65
N LYS A 21 -27.00 5.70 2.98
CA LYS A 21 -27.43 4.38 2.48
C LYS A 21 -27.45 4.37 0.95
N ILE A 22 -28.05 5.39 0.34
CA ILE A 22 -28.16 5.53 -1.11
C ILE A 22 -26.78 5.72 -1.75
N SER A 23 -25.94 6.62 -1.23
CA SER A 23 -24.63 6.88 -1.81
C SER A 23 -23.72 5.66 -1.79
N MET A 24 -23.70 4.91 -0.68
CA MET A 24 -22.90 3.68 -0.57
C MET A 24 -23.40 2.58 -1.51
N GLY A 25 -24.73 2.39 -1.61
CA GLY A 25 -25.29 1.43 -2.56
C GLY A 25 -24.98 1.77 -4.02
N ILE A 26 -25.00 3.06 -4.39
CA ILE A 26 -24.58 3.50 -5.73
C ILE A 26 -23.10 3.18 -5.97
N VAL A 27 -22.23 3.45 -5.00
CA VAL A 27 -20.79 3.15 -5.11
C VAL A 27 -20.55 1.65 -5.34
N GLU A 28 -21.22 0.78 -4.60
CA GLU A 28 -21.11 -0.68 -4.75
C GLU A 28 -21.58 -1.17 -6.13
N ILE A 29 -22.68 -0.61 -6.65
CA ILE A 29 -23.14 -0.89 -8.02
C ILE A 29 -22.11 -0.42 -9.04
N LEU A 30 -21.58 0.80 -8.90
CA LEU A 30 -20.57 1.33 -9.80
C LEU A 30 -19.29 0.47 -9.80
N ILE A 31 -18.86 -0.01 -8.64
CA ILE A 31 -17.75 -0.98 -8.52
C ILE A 31 -18.05 -2.25 -9.32
N GLY A 32 -19.24 -2.84 -9.13
CA GLY A 32 -19.62 -4.06 -9.86
C GLY A 32 -19.71 -3.86 -11.37
N LEU A 33 -20.30 -2.74 -11.82
CA LEU A 33 -20.35 -2.37 -13.24
C LEU A 33 -18.96 -2.16 -13.82
N LEU A 34 -18.06 -1.50 -13.08
CA LEU A 34 -16.66 -1.30 -13.49
C LEU A 34 -15.96 -2.65 -13.66
N ILE A 35 -16.08 -3.55 -12.67
CA ILE A 35 -15.50 -4.90 -12.77
C ILE A 35 -16.00 -5.61 -14.03
N TYR A 36 -17.29 -5.53 -14.34
CA TYR A 36 -17.81 -6.17 -15.53
C TYR A 36 -17.31 -5.51 -16.82
N PHE A 37 -17.55 -4.22 -17.00
CA PHE A 37 -17.31 -3.55 -18.28
C PHE A 37 -15.84 -3.30 -18.59
N ILE A 38 -15.01 -3.05 -17.59
CA ILE A 38 -13.58 -2.79 -17.80
C ILE A 38 -12.79 -4.10 -17.75
N PHE A 39 -13.12 -5.01 -16.82
CA PHE A 39 -12.33 -6.22 -16.61
C PHE A 39 -12.91 -7.45 -17.28
N ALA A 40 -14.14 -7.85 -16.97
CA ALA A 40 -14.71 -9.11 -17.46
C ALA A 40 -14.97 -9.08 -18.98
N ALA A 41 -15.53 -7.98 -19.49
CA ALA A 41 -15.94 -7.83 -20.88
C ALA A 41 -14.77 -7.77 -21.87
N THR A 42 -13.55 -7.48 -21.39
CA THR A 42 -12.34 -7.41 -22.22
C THR A 42 -11.67 -8.78 -22.42
N LEU A 43 -12.15 -9.83 -21.75
CA LEU A 43 -11.55 -11.17 -21.77
C LEU A 43 -12.38 -12.19 -22.55
N THR A 44 -11.71 -13.16 -23.16
CA THR A 44 -12.38 -14.34 -23.75
C THR A 44 -12.65 -15.41 -22.70
N SER A 45 -13.57 -16.33 -22.98
CA SER A 45 -14.09 -17.31 -22.01
C SER A 45 -13.07 -18.36 -21.57
N GLU A 46 -12.02 -18.59 -22.37
CA GLU A 46 -11.04 -19.66 -22.16
C GLU A 46 -9.82 -19.22 -21.34
N VAL A 47 -9.69 -17.91 -21.08
CA VAL A 47 -8.52 -17.39 -20.36
C VAL A 47 -8.59 -17.75 -18.89
N GLN A 48 -7.48 -18.27 -18.38
CA GLN A 48 -7.29 -18.61 -16.99
C GLN A 48 -6.24 -17.69 -16.35
N THR A 49 -6.42 -17.41 -15.07
CA THR A 49 -5.43 -16.74 -14.23
C THR A 49 -4.92 -17.74 -13.22
N VAL A 50 -3.60 -17.85 -13.10
CA VAL A 50 -2.97 -18.75 -12.12
C VAL A 50 -2.33 -17.92 -11.02
N PHE A 51 -2.81 -18.05 -9.78
CA PHE A 51 -2.12 -17.52 -8.62
C PHE A 51 -1.22 -18.60 -8.02
N VAL A 52 0.09 -18.40 -8.17
CA VAL A 52 1.10 -19.32 -7.63
C VAL A 52 1.18 -19.13 -6.12
N MET A 53 0.94 -20.22 -5.39
CA MET A 53 0.87 -20.21 -3.93
C MET A 53 2.15 -20.76 -3.28
N THR A 54 3.03 -21.37 -4.06
CA THR A 54 4.37 -21.80 -3.61
C THR A 54 5.43 -21.04 -4.39
N PRO A 55 6.06 -20.00 -3.80
CA PRO A 55 7.18 -19.31 -4.41
C PRO A 55 8.35 -20.26 -4.66
N GLY A 56 9.12 -20.02 -5.74
CA GLY A 56 10.31 -20.82 -6.04
C GLY A 56 11.34 -20.79 -4.91
N GLY A 57 11.93 -21.95 -4.60
CA GLY A 57 12.92 -22.11 -3.52
C GLY A 57 12.35 -22.56 -2.17
N ILE A 58 11.06 -22.91 -2.11
CA ILE A 58 10.41 -23.45 -0.92
C ILE A 58 9.99 -24.91 -1.16
N ASP A 59 10.65 -25.85 -0.49
CA ASP A 59 10.36 -27.28 -0.58
C ASP A 59 9.49 -27.81 0.57
N VAL A 60 9.23 -26.98 1.58
CA VAL A 60 8.44 -27.35 2.77
C VAL A 60 7.16 -26.54 2.83
N GLY A 61 6.01 -27.22 2.93
CA GLY A 61 4.69 -26.57 3.03
C GLY A 61 4.12 -26.10 1.69
N GLN A 62 4.35 -26.86 0.61
CA GLN A 62 3.81 -26.55 -0.71
C GLN A 62 2.28 -26.47 -0.70
N MET A 63 1.75 -25.39 -1.27
CA MET A 63 0.31 -25.19 -1.50
C MET A 63 0.02 -25.25 -2.99
N ALA A 64 -1.11 -25.85 -3.34
CA ALA A 64 -1.58 -25.90 -4.71
C ALA A 64 -1.94 -24.50 -5.23
N ASP A 65 -1.59 -24.24 -6.49
CA ASP A 65 -1.87 -22.98 -7.16
C ASP A 65 -3.37 -22.79 -7.37
N TRP A 66 -3.82 -21.54 -7.29
CA TRP A 66 -5.22 -21.22 -7.57
C TRP A 66 -5.38 -20.93 -9.05
N VAL A 67 -6.06 -21.83 -9.75
CA VAL A 67 -6.38 -21.69 -11.16
C VAL A 67 -7.83 -21.23 -11.28
N LEU A 68 -8.03 -20.01 -11.79
CA LEU A 68 -9.33 -19.38 -11.88
C LEU A 68 -9.69 -19.09 -13.34
N PRO A 69 -10.89 -19.48 -13.82
CA PRO A 69 -11.39 -19.04 -15.12
C PRO A 69 -11.68 -17.53 -15.08
N SER A 70 -10.79 -16.72 -15.66
CA SER A 70 -10.73 -15.27 -15.41
C SER A 70 -12.05 -14.56 -15.66
N ARG A 71 -12.67 -14.80 -16.83
CA ARG A 71 -13.91 -14.14 -17.24
C ARG A 71 -15.09 -14.53 -16.33
N LEU A 72 -15.21 -15.81 -15.99
CA LEU A 72 -16.31 -16.30 -15.14
C LEU A 72 -16.18 -15.72 -13.73
N THR A 73 -14.99 -15.79 -13.13
CA THR A 73 -14.75 -15.28 -11.78
C THR A 73 -15.03 -13.77 -11.70
N LEU A 74 -14.55 -12.98 -12.66
CA LEU A 74 -14.82 -11.54 -12.71
C LEU A 74 -16.32 -11.22 -12.84
N THR A 75 -17.04 -12.00 -13.66
CA THR A 75 -18.49 -11.81 -13.84
C THR A 75 -19.26 -12.13 -12.56
N ILE A 76 -18.86 -13.17 -11.83
CA ILE A 76 -19.44 -13.51 -10.53
C ILE A 76 -19.16 -12.40 -9.51
N LEU A 77 -17.92 -11.94 -9.40
CA LEU A 77 -17.54 -10.85 -8.47
C LEU A 77 -18.31 -9.56 -8.77
N ALA A 78 -18.42 -9.20 -10.06
CA ALA A 78 -19.25 -8.06 -10.49
C ALA A 78 -20.71 -8.23 -10.07
N GLY A 79 -21.31 -9.40 -10.32
CA GLY A 79 -22.69 -9.70 -9.95
C GLY A 79 -22.93 -9.60 -8.45
N VAL A 80 -22.00 -10.10 -7.62
CA VAL A 80 -22.08 -10.01 -6.16
C VAL A 80 -22.01 -8.55 -5.69
N CYS A 81 -21.08 -7.74 -6.22
CA CYS A 81 -21.01 -6.31 -5.89
C CYS A 81 -22.29 -5.55 -6.27
N VAL A 82 -22.85 -5.81 -7.45
CA VAL A 82 -24.13 -5.20 -7.87
C VAL A 82 -25.27 -5.67 -6.97
N ALA A 83 -25.35 -6.95 -6.62
CA ALA A 83 -26.39 -7.48 -5.75
C ALA A 83 -26.34 -6.87 -4.33
N LEU A 84 -25.13 -6.74 -3.77
CA LEU A 84 -24.90 -6.08 -2.49
C LEU A 84 -25.32 -4.60 -2.56
N GLY A 85 -24.94 -3.89 -3.63
CA GLY A 85 -25.33 -2.50 -3.83
C GLY A 85 -26.84 -2.31 -3.98
N ILE A 86 -27.52 -3.18 -4.72
CA ILE A 86 -28.99 -3.18 -4.82
C ILE A 86 -29.62 -3.42 -3.45
N TYR A 87 -29.15 -4.42 -2.70
CA TYR A 87 -29.65 -4.68 -1.35
C TYR A 87 -29.43 -3.48 -0.41
N GLN A 88 -28.27 -2.83 -0.52
CA GLN A 88 -27.93 -1.63 0.24
C GLN A 88 -28.88 -0.47 -0.08
N LEU A 89 -29.31 -0.28 -1.34
CA LEU A 89 -30.30 0.73 -1.73
C LEU A 89 -31.69 0.46 -1.13
N PHE A 90 -32.16 -0.79 -1.17
CA PHE A 90 -33.53 -1.13 -0.72
C PHE A 90 -33.64 -1.29 0.79
N LYS A 91 -32.82 -2.15 1.39
CA LYS A 91 -32.93 -2.52 2.80
C LYS A 91 -31.85 -1.86 3.66
N GLY A 92 -30.62 -1.83 3.15
CA GLY A 92 -29.48 -1.28 3.86
C GLY A 92 -28.91 -2.25 4.90
N PHE A 93 -27.61 -2.18 5.15
CA PHE A 93 -26.87 -3.04 6.06
C PHE A 93 -26.69 -2.46 7.47
N GLY A 94 -27.28 -1.31 7.76
CA GLY A 94 -27.16 -0.71 9.10
C GLY A 94 -25.70 -0.40 9.44
N GLU A 95 -25.28 -0.80 10.65
CA GLU A 95 -23.91 -0.63 11.14
C GLU A 95 -22.85 -1.39 10.32
N ALA A 96 -23.26 -2.46 9.62
CA ALA A 96 -22.36 -3.25 8.79
C ALA A 96 -22.05 -2.60 7.43
N THR A 97 -22.67 -1.46 7.08
CA THR A 97 -22.46 -0.76 5.80
C THR A 97 -20.97 -0.55 5.48
N ASN A 98 -20.17 -0.11 6.45
CA ASN A 98 -18.75 0.15 6.21
C ASN A 98 -17.96 -1.13 5.89
N SER A 99 -18.32 -2.24 6.55
CA SER A 99 -17.69 -3.54 6.31
C SER A 99 -18.07 -4.08 4.93
N ILE A 100 -19.30 -3.87 4.47
CA ILE A 100 -19.74 -4.29 3.13
C ILE A 100 -19.05 -3.46 2.05
N VAL A 101 -18.94 -2.15 2.22
CA VAL A 101 -18.15 -1.30 1.30
C VAL A 101 -16.69 -1.74 1.26
N GLY A 102 -16.10 -2.05 2.43
CA GLY A 102 -14.76 -2.61 2.53
C GLY A 102 -14.62 -3.95 1.79
N LEU A 103 -15.59 -4.85 1.94
CA LEU A 103 -15.64 -6.13 1.22
C LEU A 103 -15.72 -5.93 -0.29
N CYS A 104 -16.59 -5.04 -0.78
CA CYS A 104 -16.66 -4.68 -2.20
C CYS A 104 -15.34 -4.08 -2.70
N GLY A 105 -14.66 -3.28 -1.88
CA GLY A 105 -13.30 -2.79 -2.18
C GLY A 105 -12.27 -3.91 -2.31
N LEU A 106 -12.29 -4.90 -1.40
CA LEU A 106 -11.41 -6.07 -1.50
C LEU A 106 -11.73 -6.92 -2.74
N MET A 107 -13.01 -7.13 -3.05
CA MET A 107 -13.44 -7.81 -4.26
C MET A 107 -12.99 -7.08 -5.53
N PHE A 108 -13.02 -5.75 -5.52
CA PHE A 108 -12.51 -4.93 -6.61
C PHE A 108 -11.00 -5.11 -6.80
N ILE A 109 -10.22 -5.06 -5.73
CA ILE A 109 -8.76 -5.30 -5.78
C ILE A 109 -8.47 -6.70 -6.31
N PHE A 110 -9.18 -7.71 -5.81
CA PHE A 110 -9.02 -9.08 -6.27
C PHE A 110 -9.41 -9.25 -7.75
N SER A 111 -10.49 -8.59 -8.18
CA SER A 111 -10.90 -8.54 -9.59
C SER A 111 -9.83 -7.88 -10.46
N PHE A 112 -9.25 -6.77 -10.01
CA PHE A 112 -8.16 -6.12 -10.71
C PHE A 112 -6.94 -7.05 -10.86
N LEU A 113 -6.58 -7.81 -9.82
CA LEU A 113 -5.49 -8.79 -9.90
C LEU A 113 -5.77 -9.91 -10.90
N ILE A 114 -7.00 -10.44 -10.92
CA ILE A 114 -7.40 -11.47 -11.89
C ILE A 114 -7.27 -10.96 -13.32
N TRP A 115 -7.72 -9.73 -13.56
CA TRP A 115 -7.65 -9.08 -14.86
C TRP A 115 -6.21 -8.80 -15.29
N GLN A 116 -5.40 -8.21 -14.39
CA GLN A 116 -4.00 -7.88 -14.67
C GLN A 116 -3.17 -9.14 -14.98
N ALA A 117 -3.45 -10.24 -14.27
CA ALA A 117 -2.77 -11.52 -14.45
C ALA A 117 -3.47 -12.45 -15.44
N SER A 118 -4.45 -11.96 -16.21
CA SER A 118 -5.21 -12.80 -17.13
C SER A 118 -4.31 -13.39 -18.23
N GLY A 119 -4.36 -14.71 -18.39
CA GLY A 119 -3.52 -15.47 -19.33
C GLY A 119 -2.08 -15.64 -18.85
N LYS A 120 -1.79 -15.30 -17.59
CA LYS A 120 -0.46 -15.35 -16.98
C LYS A 120 -0.54 -15.97 -15.58
N SER A 121 0.63 -16.25 -15.01
CA SER A 121 0.79 -16.62 -13.61
C SER A 121 1.23 -15.43 -12.77
N LEU A 122 0.63 -15.22 -11.60
CA LEU A 122 1.01 -14.22 -10.61
C LEU A 122 1.47 -14.92 -9.33
N ASN A 123 2.67 -14.64 -8.84
CA ASN A 123 3.20 -15.21 -7.60
C ASN A 123 2.61 -14.50 -6.38
N LEU A 124 1.40 -14.92 -6.00
CA LEU A 124 0.62 -14.26 -4.96
C LEU A 124 1.28 -14.45 -3.58
N ALA A 125 1.72 -15.66 -3.27
CA ALA A 125 2.39 -15.94 -2.00
C ALA A 125 3.72 -15.17 -1.88
N GLY A 126 4.49 -15.08 -2.96
CA GLY A 126 5.75 -14.32 -2.98
C GLY A 126 5.52 -12.82 -2.85
N MET A 127 4.46 -12.29 -3.46
CA MET A 127 4.06 -10.89 -3.30
C MET A 127 3.62 -10.58 -1.87
N LEU A 128 2.81 -11.46 -1.25
CA LEU A 128 2.40 -11.31 0.16
C LEU A 128 3.59 -11.39 1.10
N SER A 129 4.50 -12.35 0.90
CA SER A 129 5.73 -12.47 1.67
C SER A 129 6.61 -11.21 1.55
N SER A 130 6.82 -10.73 0.32
CA SER A 130 7.55 -9.49 0.04
C SER A 130 6.88 -8.28 0.69
N ALA A 131 5.55 -8.20 0.65
CA ALA A 131 4.80 -7.11 1.28
C ALA A 131 5.03 -7.06 2.80
N VAL A 132 5.00 -8.21 3.47
CA VAL A 132 5.30 -8.30 4.92
C VAL A 132 6.75 -7.92 5.21
N LEU A 133 7.70 -8.42 4.42
CA LEU A 133 9.12 -8.10 4.59
C LEU A 133 9.41 -6.60 4.40
N LEU A 134 8.80 -5.97 3.39
CA LEU A 134 8.95 -4.54 3.11
C LEU A 134 8.17 -3.66 4.10
N ALA A 135 7.09 -4.15 4.70
CA ALA A 135 6.33 -3.39 5.70
C ALA A 135 7.16 -3.09 6.96
N ILE A 136 8.10 -3.98 7.34
CA ILE A 136 8.95 -3.79 8.52
C ILE A 136 9.79 -2.50 8.43
N PRO A 137 10.67 -2.31 7.43
CA PRO A 137 11.48 -1.09 7.32
C PRO A 137 10.61 0.15 7.08
N ILE A 138 9.50 0.05 6.34
CA ILE A 138 8.57 1.17 6.13
C ILE A 138 7.93 1.61 7.46
N THR A 139 7.57 0.66 8.32
CA THR A 139 7.01 0.96 9.65
C THR A 139 8.05 1.65 10.54
N LEU A 140 9.30 1.18 10.51
CA LEU A 140 10.40 1.85 11.23
C LEU A 140 10.63 3.28 10.72
N ALA A 141 10.54 3.49 9.41
CA ALA A 141 10.63 4.82 8.81
C ALA A 141 9.45 5.71 9.25
N ALA A 142 8.23 5.17 9.29
CA ALA A 142 7.05 5.90 9.77
C ALA A 142 7.19 6.34 11.24
N PHE A 143 7.78 5.51 12.11
CA PHE A 143 8.09 5.91 13.48
C PHE A 143 9.03 7.12 13.56
N SER A 144 10.00 7.23 12.65
CA SER A 144 10.86 8.41 12.57
C SER A 144 10.07 9.68 12.19
N GLY A 145 9.06 9.55 11.34
CA GLY A 145 8.14 10.63 10.97
C GLY A 145 7.31 11.10 12.17
N ILE A 146 6.75 10.17 12.93
CA ILE A 146 6.01 10.49 14.17
C ILE A 146 6.91 11.23 15.17
N LEU A 147 8.17 10.81 15.31
CA LEU A 147 9.12 11.50 16.18
C LEU A 147 9.43 12.92 15.68
N ALA A 148 9.60 13.10 14.37
CA ALA A 148 9.82 14.41 13.77
C ALA A 148 8.62 15.35 14.01
N GLU A 149 7.39 14.86 13.81
CA GLU A 149 6.17 15.63 14.05
C GLU A 149 6.08 16.11 15.51
N ARG A 150 6.48 15.26 16.47
CA ARG A 150 6.54 15.64 17.89
C ARG A 150 7.55 16.77 18.17
N SER A 151 8.58 16.91 17.35
CA SER A 151 9.55 18.02 17.42
C SER A 151 9.12 19.27 16.65
N GLY A 152 7.92 19.26 16.06
CA GLY A 152 7.37 20.39 15.28
C GLY A 152 7.85 20.44 13.83
N THR A 153 8.43 19.35 13.31
CA THR A 153 8.90 19.27 11.91
C THR A 153 8.28 18.07 11.20
N ILE A 154 7.55 18.31 10.12
CA ILE A 154 7.00 17.26 9.27
C ILE A 154 8.11 16.79 8.32
N ASN A 155 8.51 15.53 8.44
CA ASN A 155 9.58 14.98 7.60
C ASN A 155 9.01 14.27 6.36
N ILE A 156 8.75 15.04 5.29
CA ILE A 156 8.29 14.49 3.99
C ILE A 156 9.46 13.86 3.20
N ALA A 157 10.70 14.10 3.60
CA ALA A 157 11.90 13.61 2.91
C ALA A 157 12.29 12.16 3.23
N ILE A 158 11.49 11.43 4.02
CA ILE A 158 11.84 10.09 4.54
C ILE A 158 12.14 9.12 3.40
N GLU A 159 11.37 9.14 2.32
CA GLU A 159 11.57 8.26 1.16
C GLU A 159 12.95 8.49 0.51
N GLY A 160 13.33 9.75 0.30
CA GLY A 160 14.64 10.12 -0.24
C GLY A 160 15.78 9.74 0.69
N MET A 161 15.62 9.95 2.00
CA MET A 161 16.61 9.52 2.99
C MET A 161 16.79 7.99 2.97
N MET A 162 15.71 7.22 2.90
CA MET A 162 15.80 5.75 2.79
C MET A 162 16.50 5.32 1.50
N LEU A 163 16.18 5.93 0.36
CA LEU A 163 16.82 5.64 -0.92
C LEU A 163 18.33 5.90 -0.86
N MET A 164 18.76 7.06 -0.37
CA MET A 164 20.18 7.39 -0.27
C MET A 164 20.91 6.52 0.75
N ALA A 165 20.32 6.23 1.92
CA ALA A 165 20.91 5.30 2.88
C ALA A 165 21.10 3.91 2.28
N SER A 166 20.10 3.38 1.57
CA SER A 166 20.18 2.08 0.93
C SER A 166 21.31 2.04 -0.11
N MET A 167 21.38 3.04 -0.99
CA MET A 167 22.41 3.13 -2.03
C MET A 167 23.81 3.27 -1.42
N VAL A 168 24.00 4.18 -0.46
CA VAL A 168 25.31 4.39 0.16
C VAL A 168 25.73 3.15 0.96
N ALA A 169 24.80 2.49 1.66
CA ALA A 169 25.10 1.27 2.39
C ALA A 169 25.53 0.13 1.46
N ALA A 170 24.82 -0.06 0.34
CA ALA A 170 25.20 -1.05 -0.67
C ALA A 170 26.59 -0.73 -1.25
N LEU A 171 26.81 0.49 -1.72
CA LEU A 171 28.08 0.90 -2.33
C LEU A 171 29.27 0.73 -1.37
N PHE A 172 29.17 1.24 -0.14
CA PHE A 172 30.27 1.14 0.83
C PHE A 172 30.40 -0.28 1.39
N GLY A 173 29.31 -1.02 1.55
CA GLY A 173 29.34 -2.43 1.93
C GLY A 173 30.12 -3.25 0.92
N SER A 174 29.88 -3.03 -0.37
CA SER A 174 30.60 -3.70 -1.47
C SER A 174 32.05 -3.24 -1.58
N LEU A 175 32.35 -1.94 -1.42
CA LEU A 175 33.72 -1.44 -1.48
C LEU A 175 34.59 -1.96 -0.33
N THR A 176 34.03 -1.97 0.89
CA THR A 176 34.76 -2.37 2.10
C THR A 176 34.69 -3.87 2.38
N GLN A 177 33.84 -4.60 1.65
CA GLN A 177 33.52 -6.01 1.92
C GLN A 177 33.05 -6.23 3.37
N ASN A 178 32.43 -5.21 3.98
CA ASN A 178 31.98 -5.22 5.35
C ASN A 178 30.60 -4.57 5.48
N ALA A 179 29.59 -5.39 5.77
CA ALA A 179 28.21 -4.95 5.89
C ALA A 179 28.00 -3.91 7.00
N LEU A 180 28.79 -3.96 8.08
CA LEU A 180 28.67 -3.02 9.19
C LEU A 180 29.15 -1.61 8.78
N LEU A 181 30.25 -1.53 8.04
CA LEU A 181 30.75 -0.25 7.51
C LEU A 181 29.80 0.33 6.46
N GLY A 182 29.21 -0.51 5.62
CA GLY A 182 28.12 -0.12 4.73
C GLY A 182 26.94 0.49 5.51
N LEU A 183 26.44 -0.21 6.54
CA LEU A 183 25.35 0.28 7.39
C LEU A 183 25.68 1.64 8.02
N LEU A 184 26.87 1.80 8.60
CA LEU A 184 27.32 3.07 9.18
C LEU A 184 27.35 4.19 8.12
N ALA A 185 27.89 3.92 6.93
CA ALA A 185 27.93 4.89 5.84
C ALA A 185 26.51 5.29 5.38
N GLY A 186 25.60 4.32 5.27
CA GLY A 186 24.19 4.56 4.95
C GLY A 186 23.52 5.47 6.00
N MET A 187 23.70 5.17 7.29
CA MET A 187 23.18 6.02 8.38
C MET A 187 23.72 7.45 8.30
N LEU A 188 25.03 7.61 8.07
CA LEU A 188 25.64 8.94 7.94
C LEU A 188 25.06 9.73 6.76
N SER A 189 24.77 9.07 5.64
CA SER A 189 24.15 9.74 4.48
C SER A 189 22.75 10.28 4.80
N SER A 190 21.92 9.52 5.52
CA SER A 190 20.60 9.97 5.97
C SER A 190 20.68 11.08 7.01
N ILE A 191 21.62 11.01 7.95
CA ILE A 191 21.85 12.10 8.93
C ILE A 191 22.22 13.39 8.20
N LEU A 192 23.05 13.31 7.16
CA LEU A 192 23.43 14.48 6.37
C LEU A 192 22.22 15.09 5.65
N LEU A 193 21.37 14.27 5.02
CA LEU A 193 20.14 14.74 4.36
C LEU A 193 19.13 15.32 5.36
N ALA A 194 18.98 14.69 6.53
CA ALA A 194 18.15 15.21 7.61
C ALA A 194 18.67 16.56 8.13
N ALA A 195 19.99 16.72 8.25
CA ALA A 195 20.60 17.99 8.63
C ALA A 195 20.35 19.08 7.58
N ILE A 196 20.47 18.77 6.29
CA ILE A 196 20.11 19.69 5.20
C ILE A 196 18.63 20.08 5.31
N HIS A 197 17.74 19.10 5.47
CA HIS A 197 16.31 19.34 5.63
C HIS A 197 16.02 20.27 6.80
N ALA A 198 16.63 20.01 7.97
CA ALA A 198 16.49 20.80 9.18
C ALA A 198 17.03 22.23 9.01
N VAL A 199 18.17 22.41 8.35
CA VAL A 199 18.71 23.74 8.07
C VAL A 199 17.75 24.54 7.16
N LEU A 200 17.24 23.91 6.09
CA LEU A 200 16.29 24.56 5.18
C LEU A 200 14.97 24.91 5.88
N SER A 201 14.43 24.02 6.72
CA SER A 201 13.13 24.22 7.36
C SER A 201 13.21 25.12 8.61
N ILE A 202 14.25 25.00 9.43
CA ILE A 202 14.38 25.72 10.71
C ILE A 202 15.07 27.07 10.50
N LYS A 203 16.26 27.08 9.88
CA LYS A 203 17.04 28.32 9.71
C LYS A 203 16.49 29.20 8.60
N TYR A 204 16.22 28.60 7.44
CA TYR A 204 15.76 29.33 6.25
C TYR A 204 14.23 29.43 6.15
N LYS A 205 13.48 28.78 7.04
CA LYS A 205 12.01 28.80 7.09
C LYS A 205 11.34 28.41 5.77
N ILE A 206 12.00 27.55 4.99
CA ILE A 206 11.44 27.00 3.76
C ILE A 206 10.30 26.05 4.13
N ASN A 207 9.25 26.03 3.31
CA ASN A 207 8.15 25.08 3.47
C ASN A 207 8.69 23.63 3.50
N GLN A 208 8.39 22.91 4.58
CA GLN A 208 8.88 21.55 4.83
C GLN A 208 8.44 20.56 3.74
N VAL A 209 7.27 20.75 3.13
CA VAL A 209 6.80 19.94 2.00
C VAL A 209 7.67 20.18 0.76
N VAL A 210 8.05 21.44 0.49
CA VAL A 210 8.90 21.79 -0.65
C VAL A 210 10.32 21.26 -0.46
N SER A 211 10.94 21.55 0.70
CA SER A 211 12.26 21.01 1.05
C SER A 211 12.27 19.48 1.03
N GLY A 212 11.21 18.86 1.56
CA GLY A 212 11.05 17.41 1.58
C GLY A 212 10.98 16.80 0.18
N THR A 213 10.13 17.36 -0.67
CA THR A 213 9.98 16.93 -2.08
C THR A 213 11.29 17.07 -2.86
N VAL A 214 12.03 18.18 -2.66
CA VAL A 214 13.33 18.39 -3.31
C VAL A 214 14.33 17.30 -2.91
N ILE A 215 14.39 16.93 -1.63
CA ILE A 215 15.28 15.86 -1.14
C ILE A 215 14.87 14.51 -1.74
N ASN A 216 13.57 14.22 -1.85
CA ASN A 216 13.09 12.98 -2.49
C ASN A 216 13.51 12.91 -3.97
N ILE A 217 13.28 13.98 -4.73
CA ILE A 217 13.67 14.06 -6.15
C ILE A 217 15.19 13.95 -6.31
N PHE A 218 15.94 14.69 -5.51
CA PHE A 218 17.40 14.61 -5.49
C PHE A 218 17.89 13.19 -5.23
N SER A 219 17.34 12.54 -4.21
CA SER A 219 17.73 11.18 -3.82
C SER A 219 17.39 10.17 -4.91
N ALA A 220 16.18 10.23 -5.49
CA ALA A 220 15.79 9.36 -6.60
C ALA A 220 16.71 9.53 -7.82
N GLY A 221 17.02 10.77 -8.21
CA GLY A 221 17.93 11.04 -9.32
C GLY A 221 19.38 10.61 -9.03
N MET A 222 19.89 10.92 -7.84
CA MET A 222 21.26 10.62 -7.46
C MET A 222 21.50 9.11 -7.35
N THR A 223 20.58 8.38 -6.70
CA THR A 223 20.67 6.92 -6.59
C THR A 223 20.57 6.25 -7.96
N ALA A 224 19.66 6.68 -8.83
CA ALA A 224 19.60 6.17 -10.20
C ALA A 224 20.91 6.43 -10.98
N PHE A 225 21.47 7.64 -10.88
CA PHE A 225 22.73 8.00 -11.53
C PHE A 225 23.90 7.14 -11.03
N ILE A 226 24.07 7.00 -9.70
CA ILE A 226 25.14 6.20 -9.10
C ILE A 226 24.99 4.72 -9.52
N SER A 227 23.76 4.19 -9.52
CA SER A 227 23.50 2.80 -9.93
C SER A 227 23.96 2.57 -11.37
N GLN A 228 23.49 3.42 -12.30
CA GLN A 228 23.75 3.25 -13.72
C GLN A 228 25.22 3.48 -14.09
N LYS A 229 25.91 4.43 -13.44
CA LYS A 229 27.29 4.79 -13.81
C LYS A 229 28.36 3.99 -13.06
N PHE A 230 28.08 3.55 -11.84
CA PHE A 230 29.09 2.88 -11.02
C PHE A 230 28.72 1.41 -10.74
N MET A 231 27.54 1.15 -10.17
CA MET A 231 27.17 -0.19 -9.68
C MET A 231 26.94 -1.18 -10.83
N GLN A 232 26.18 -0.79 -11.85
CA GLN A 232 25.87 -1.66 -12.99
C GLN A 232 27.06 -1.90 -13.91
N VAL A 233 27.99 -0.94 -13.98
CA VAL A 233 29.21 -1.04 -14.78
C VAL A 233 30.25 -1.94 -14.09
N ASN A 234 30.37 -1.83 -12.76
CA ASN A 234 31.33 -2.60 -11.97
C ASN A 234 30.58 -3.69 -11.20
N GLN A 235 30.48 -4.88 -11.79
CA GLN A 235 29.74 -6.01 -11.18
C GLN A 235 30.25 -6.38 -9.77
N SER A 236 31.50 -6.06 -9.42
CA SER A 236 32.03 -6.26 -8.06
C SER A 236 31.39 -5.37 -6.98
N LEU A 237 30.63 -4.34 -7.38
CA LEU A 237 29.93 -3.42 -6.48
C LEU A 237 28.46 -3.80 -6.26
N ASN A 238 27.93 -4.76 -7.04
CA ASN A 238 26.51 -5.10 -7.12
C ASN A 238 26.19 -6.41 -6.41
#